data_AF-A0AAV0Q2G2-F1
#
_entry.id   AF-A0AAV0Q2G2-F1
#
_cell.length_a   1.000
_cell.length_b   1.000
_cell.length_c   1.000
_cell.angle_alpha   90.00
_cell.angle_beta   90.00
_cell.angle_gamma   90.00
#
_symmetry.space_group_name_H-M   'P 1'
#
loop_
_entity.id
_entity.type
_entity.pdbx_description
1 polymer ?
#
loop_
_entity_poly.entity_id
_entity_poly.type
_entity_poly.pdbx_seq_one_letter_code
_entity_poly.pdbx_strand_id
1 'polypeptide(L)'
;MIDYRSCWVSAGACGYGEFGRNVNDANVAGVSRLWKKGTGCGGCYQVRCKAPNVCSDDGVNIVVTDYGEGDHTDFILSPRAYGRMARPNCAPELYKYGVVEVEYKRIPCRYAGYNIVFKVKEHSKYPDYLAVVLLYQAGQYDVTAVDIWQVCSFLPPIHTYLVLEL
;
A
#
# COMPACT_ATOMS: atom_id res chain seq x y z
N MET A 1 4.11 8.38 -14.64
CA MET A 1 3.84 9.72 -14.05
C MET A 1 3.05 9.60 -12.75
N ILE A 2 2.77 10.69 -12.01
CA ILE A 2 1.99 10.67 -10.76
C ILE A 2 0.86 11.69 -10.74
N ASP A 3 -0.33 11.31 -10.29
CA ASP A 3 -1.45 12.21 -9.96
C ASP A 3 -1.73 12.20 -8.43
N TYR A 4 -2.29 13.28 -7.87
CA TYR A 4 -2.79 13.36 -6.49
C TYR A 4 -4.27 13.74 -6.40
N ARG A 5 -4.92 14.03 -7.54
CA ARG A 5 -6.31 14.53 -7.63
C ARG A 5 -7.34 13.43 -7.70
N SER A 6 -6.94 12.16 -7.75
CA SER A 6 -7.87 11.05 -7.78
C SER A 6 -8.46 10.80 -6.39
N CYS A 7 -9.77 10.56 -6.36
CA CYS A 7 -10.54 10.40 -5.12
C CYS A 7 -10.14 9.09 -4.43
N TRP A 8 -9.51 9.18 -3.26
CA TRP A 8 -9.15 8.04 -2.42
C TRP A 8 -10.41 7.39 -1.87
N VAL A 9 -10.77 6.20 -2.35
CA VAL A 9 -11.97 5.48 -1.88
C VAL A 9 -11.77 5.10 -0.40
N SER A 10 -12.84 5.15 0.39
CA SER A 10 -12.82 4.86 1.84
C SER A 10 -12.35 3.45 2.20
N ALA A 11 -12.40 2.52 1.24
CA ALA A 11 -11.97 1.15 1.40
C ALA A 11 -11.13 0.68 0.21
N GLY A 12 -10.07 1.45 -0.16
CA GLY A 12 -9.16 1.18 -1.27
C GLY A 12 -8.83 -0.31 -1.48
N ALA A 13 -8.50 -0.71 -2.70
CA ALA A 13 -8.51 -2.08 -3.21
C ALA A 13 -7.72 -3.10 -2.37
N CYS A 14 -6.75 -2.66 -1.56
CA CYS A 14 -6.02 -3.50 -0.61
C CYS A 14 -6.81 -3.89 0.65
N GLY A 15 -8.05 -3.39 0.82
CA GLY A 15 -8.94 -3.77 1.91
C GLY A 15 -8.56 -3.23 3.29
N TYR A 16 -7.63 -2.27 3.36
CA TYR A 16 -7.15 -1.67 4.62
C TYR A 16 -8.18 -0.77 5.30
N GLY A 17 -9.21 -0.30 4.59
CA GLY A 17 -10.18 0.66 5.11
C GLY A 17 -9.51 1.98 5.50
N GLU A 18 -10.02 2.64 6.54
CA GLU A 18 -9.45 3.91 7.03
C GLU A 18 -7.99 3.80 7.47
N PHE A 19 -7.58 2.61 7.93
CA PHE A 19 -6.20 2.36 8.33
C PHE A 19 -5.20 2.62 7.18
N GLY A 20 -5.58 2.22 5.96
CA GLY A 20 -4.75 2.40 4.77
C GLY A 20 -4.45 3.86 4.46
N ARG A 21 -5.27 4.81 4.90
CA ARG A 21 -5.03 6.24 4.64
C ARG A 21 -3.95 6.83 5.55
N ASN A 22 -3.73 6.24 6.71
CA ASN A 22 -2.88 6.80 7.76
C ASN A 22 -1.56 6.05 7.95
N VAL A 23 -1.38 4.89 7.31
CA VAL A 23 -0.12 4.14 7.38
C VAL A 23 1.03 5.00 6.85
N ASN A 24 2.22 4.84 7.45
CA ASN A 24 3.44 5.53 7.04
C ASN A 24 3.27 7.06 6.99
N ASP A 25 2.68 7.63 8.03
CA ASP A 25 2.32 9.05 8.14
C ASP A 25 1.48 9.57 6.97
N ALA A 26 0.55 8.75 6.48
CA ALA A 26 -0.27 9.01 5.29
C ALA A 26 0.54 9.22 4.00
N ASN A 27 1.79 8.73 3.93
CA ASN A 27 2.54 8.65 2.69
C ASN A 27 2.19 7.35 1.96
N VAL A 28 1.10 7.41 1.20
CA VAL A 28 0.48 6.23 0.58
C VAL A 28 0.22 6.45 -0.89
N ALA A 29 0.13 5.35 -1.64
CA ALA A 29 -0.08 5.36 -3.08
C ALA A 29 -1.13 4.33 -3.53
N GLY A 30 -1.98 4.73 -4.46
CA GLY A 30 -2.64 3.82 -5.40
C GLY A 30 -1.69 3.51 -6.55
N VAL A 31 -1.68 2.27 -7.04
CA VAL A 31 -0.80 1.87 -8.16
C VAL A 31 -1.56 1.06 -9.20
N SER A 32 -1.12 1.12 -10.45
CA SER A 32 -1.72 0.35 -11.55
C SER A 32 -1.01 -0.99 -11.73
N ARG A 33 0.08 -1.02 -12.48
CA ARG A 33 0.86 -2.24 -12.81
C ARG A 33 1.47 -2.92 -11.58
N LEU A 34 1.84 -2.13 -10.57
CA LEU A 34 2.45 -2.63 -9.34
C LEU A 34 1.45 -3.25 -8.37
N TRP A 35 0.14 -3.10 -8.61
CA TRP A 35 -0.89 -3.67 -7.75
C TRP A 35 -0.91 -5.20 -7.82
N LYS A 36 -0.55 -5.77 -8.98
CA LYS A 36 -0.43 -7.22 -9.21
C LYS A 36 -1.62 -8.02 -8.67
N LYS A 37 -2.84 -7.58 -8.97
CA LYS A 37 -4.08 -8.23 -8.50
C LYS A 37 -4.18 -8.38 -6.96
N GLY A 38 -3.58 -7.48 -6.19
CA GLY A 38 -3.61 -7.52 -4.72
C GLY A 38 -2.26 -7.90 -4.10
N THR A 39 -1.42 -8.68 -4.79
CA THR A 39 -0.12 -9.12 -4.27
C THR A 39 0.83 -7.94 -3.99
N GLY A 40 0.65 -6.80 -4.66
CA GLY A 40 1.44 -5.59 -4.43
C GLY A 40 1.01 -4.76 -3.21
N CYS A 41 -0.10 -5.10 -2.55
CA CYS A 41 -0.60 -4.38 -1.39
C CYS A 41 0.37 -4.44 -0.21
N GLY A 42 0.58 -3.31 0.46
CA GLY A 42 1.54 -3.19 1.56
C GLY A 42 2.99 -3.02 1.10
N GLY A 43 3.28 -3.12 -0.20
CA GLY A 43 4.62 -2.91 -0.73
C GLY A 43 5.11 -1.46 -0.58
N CYS A 44 6.40 -1.27 -0.30
CA CYS A 44 6.99 0.05 -0.12
C CYS A 44 7.91 0.46 -1.27
N TYR A 45 7.81 1.72 -1.68
CA TYR A 45 8.63 2.28 -2.75
C TYR A 45 9.20 3.63 -2.33
N GLN A 46 10.46 3.89 -2.70
CA GLN A 46 10.99 5.25 -2.73
C GLN A 46 10.64 5.85 -4.08
N VAL A 47 9.99 7.01 -4.09
CA VAL A 47 9.49 7.70 -5.28
C VAL A 47 10.08 9.09 -5.32
N ARG A 48 10.67 9.47 -6.45
CA ARG A 48 11.32 10.78 -6.66
C ARG A 48 10.82 11.42 -7.93
N CYS A 49 10.47 12.71 -7.88
CA CYS A 49 10.08 13.46 -9.06
C CYS A 49 11.27 14.08 -9.79
N LYS A 50 11.15 14.21 -11.12
CA LYS A 50 12.24 14.61 -12.03
C LYS A 50 12.29 16.11 -12.34
N ALA A 51 11.61 16.96 -11.57
CA ALA A 51 11.64 18.42 -11.77
C ALA A 51 12.67 19.07 -10.83
N PRO A 52 13.93 19.29 -11.25
CA PRO A 52 15.05 19.62 -10.34
C PRO A 52 14.86 20.93 -9.58
N ASN A 53 14.08 21.87 -10.11
CA ASN A 53 13.83 23.16 -9.46
C ASN A 53 12.90 23.07 -8.24
N VAL A 54 12.11 21.99 -8.15
CA VAL A 54 11.02 21.84 -7.18
C VAL A 54 11.16 20.56 -6.36
N CYS A 55 11.68 19.49 -6.96
CA CYS A 55 11.80 18.17 -6.36
C CYS A 55 13.03 18.04 -5.47
N SER A 56 12.85 17.34 -4.35
CA SER A 56 13.92 16.88 -3.49
C SER A 56 14.64 15.68 -4.13
N ASP A 57 15.95 15.60 -3.95
CA ASP A 57 16.77 14.48 -4.43
C ASP A 57 16.51 13.19 -3.65
N ASP A 58 15.96 13.29 -2.44
CA ASP A 58 15.61 12.16 -1.57
C ASP A 58 14.26 11.52 -1.94
N GLY A 59 13.35 12.29 -2.55
CA GLY A 59 11.98 11.86 -2.80
C GLY A 59 11.20 11.53 -1.51
N VAL A 60 10.26 10.60 -1.62
CA VAL A 60 9.39 10.15 -0.52
C VAL A 60 9.25 8.63 -0.50
N ASN A 61 9.21 8.05 0.69
CA ASN A 61 8.89 6.63 0.88
C ASN A 61 7.38 6.48 1.02
N ILE A 62 6.76 5.64 0.20
CA ILE A 62 5.32 5.39 0.20
C ILE A 62 5.00 3.93 0.48
N VAL A 63 3.76 3.69 0.92
CA VAL A 63 3.15 2.36 1.03
C VAL A 63 2.04 2.23 -0.01
N VAL A 64 1.97 1.10 -0.71
CA VAL A 64 0.87 0.79 -1.62
C VAL A 64 -0.36 0.36 -0.81
N THR A 65 -1.45 1.09 -0.95
CA THR A 65 -2.68 0.85 -0.18
C THR A 65 -3.94 0.80 -1.04
N ASP A 66 -3.82 1.06 -2.34
CA ASP A 66 -4.94 1.08 -3.26
C ASP A 66 -4.50 0.64 -4.67
N TYR A 67 -5.49 0.29 -5.50
CA TYR A 67 -5.34 0.26 -6.94
C TYR A 67 -5.69 1.65 -7.47
N GLY A 68 -4.91 2.13 -8.43
CA GLY A 68 -5.13 3.43 -9.01
C GLY A 68 -4.49 3.55 -10.37
N GLU A 69 -5.29 3.93 -11.36
CA GLU A 69 -4.83 4.19 -12.72
C GLU A 69 -5.32 5.57 -13.15
N GLY A 70 -4.39 6.42 -13.56
CA GLY A 70 -4.69 7.69 -14.22
C GLY A 70 -4.03 7.73 -15.60
N ASP A 71 -4.23 8.82 -16.34
CA ASP A 71 -3.66 8.98 -17.68
C ASP A 71 -2.12 8.89 -17.65
N HIS A 72 -1.62 7.70 -18.01
CA HIS A 72 -0.20 7.37 -18.06
C HIS A 72 0.55 7.52 -16.72
N THR A 73 -0.15 7.32 -15.60
CA THR A 73 0.44 7.38 -14.25
C THR A 73 0.64 5.97 -13.66
N ASP A 74 1.81 5.73 -13.08
CA ASP A 74 2.14 4.46 -12.41
C ASP A 74 1.71 4.50 -10.93
N PHE A 75 1.64 5.70 -10.36
CA PHE A 75 1.25 5.97 -8.99
C PHE A 75 0.21 7.08 -8.94
N ILE A 76 -0.70 6.96 -8.00
CA ILE A 76 -1.56 8.04 -7.54
C ILE A 76 -1.18 8.26 -6.09
N LEU A 77 -0.50 9.37 -5.80
CA LEU A 77 0.02 9.65 -4.45
C LEU A 77 -1.02 10.38 -3.60
N SER A 78 -0.98 10.14 -2.29
CA SER A 78 -1.71 11.00 -1.37
C SER A 78 -1.19 12.43 -1.50
N PRO A 79 -2.02 13.47 -1.26
CA PRO A 79 -1.53 14.86 -1.31
C PRO A 79 -0.30 15.06 -0.43
N ARG A 80 -0.28 14.41 0.75
CA ARG A 80 0.86 14.46 1.67
C ARG A 80 2.13 13.83 1.09
N ALA A 81 2.04 12.64 0.49
CA ALA A 81 3.17 12.01 -0.17
C ALA A 81 3.67 12.87 -1.34
N TYR A 82 2.74 13.38 -2.15
CA TYR A 82 3.05 14.20 -3.31
C TYR A 82 3.81 15.47 -2.90
N GLY A 83 3.32 16.20 -1.88
CA GLY A 83 3.99 17.39 -1.36
C GLY A 83 5.36 17.10 -0.73
N ARG A 84 5.56 15.92 -0.12
CA ARG A 84 6.86 15.53 0.47
C ARG A 84 7.93 15.20 -0.57
N MET A 85 7.58 15.02 -1.84
CA MET A 85 8.58 14.95 -2.91
C MET A 85 9.24 16.30 -3.20
N ALA A 86 8.64 17.42 -2.76
CA ALA A 86 9.18 18.74 -3.00
C ALA A 86 10.31 19.10 -2.02
N ARG A 87 11.17 20.02 -2.45
CA ARG A 87 12.11 20.73 -1.57
C ARG A 87 11.34 21.53 -0.50
N PRO A 88 12.01 21.91 0.61
CA PRO A 88 11.42 22.80 1.60
C PRO A 88 10.81 24.04 0.94
N ASN A 89 9.55 24.36 1.28
CA ASN A 89 8.76 25.46 0.74
C ASN A 89 8.37 25.38 -0.75
N CYS A 90 8.71 24.29 -1.46
CA CYS A 90 8.37 24.11 -2.88
C CYS A 90 7.10 23.28 -3.12
N ALA A 91 6.48 22.71 -2.08
CA ALA A 91 5.27 21.89 -2.23
C ALA A 91 4.10 22.62 -2.93
N PRO A 92 3.78 23.90 -2.61
CA PRO A 92 2.75 24.64 -3.34
C PRO A 92 3.01 24.74 -4.84
N GLU A 93 4.28 24.88 -5.23
CA GLU A 93 4.68 24.92 -6.64
C GLU A 93 4.53 23.54 -7.29
N LEU A 94 4.94 22.47 -6.59
CA LEU A 94 4.80 21.10 -7.08
C LEU A 94 3.34 20.73 -7.35
N TYR A 95 2.40 21.17 -6.51
CA TYR A 95 0.96 20.92 -6.72
C TYR A 95 0.42 21.56 -8.00
N LYS A 96 1.01 22.67 -8.46
CA LYS A 96 0.59 23.33 -9.72
C LYS A 96 0.88 22.50 -10.95
N TYR A 97 1.92 21.65 -10.90
CA TYR A 97 2.23 20.74 -12.01
C TYR A 97 1.11 19.71 -12.22
N GLY A 98 0.40 19.32 -11.15
CA GLY A 98 -0.65 18.30 -11.19
C GLY A 98 -0.07 16.90 -11.39
N VAL A 99 0.50 16.68 -12.58
CA VAL A 99 1.15 15.43 -12.99
C VAL A 99 2.64 15.66 -13.20
N VAL A 100 3.46 14.81 -12.58
CA VAL A 100 4.93 14.87 -12.73
C VAL A 100 5.53 13.54 -13.15
N GLU A 101 6.62 13.61 -13.91
CA GLU A 101 7.48 12.45 -14.15
C GLU A 101 8.24 12.07 -12.88
N VAL A 102 8.35 10.77 -12.68
CA VAL A 102 9.00 10.19 -11.50
C VAL A 102 9.91 9.03 -11.88
N GLU A 103 10.81 8.73 -10.96
CA GLU A 103 11.50 7.46 -10.87
C GLU A 103 11.19 6.84 -9.51
N TYR A 104 11.21 5.52 -9.46
CA TYR A 104 10.88 4.79 -8.24
C TYR A 104 11.69 3.51 -8.13
N LYS A 105 11.86 3.03 -6.89
CA LYS A 105 12.44 1.73 -6.60
C LYS A 105 11.73 1.07 -5.42
N ARG A 106 11.63 -0.26 -5.45
CA ARG A 106 11.14 -1.05 -4.31
C ARG A 106 12.13 -0.93 -3.16
N ILE A 107 11.63 -0.70 -1.95
CA ILE A 107 12.43 -0.63 -0.71
C ILE A 107 11.83 -1.54 0.37
N PRO A 108 12.60 -1.94 1.38
CA PRO A 108 12.06 -2.60 2.56
C PRO A 108 11.10 -1.69 3.32
N CYS A 109 9.89 -2.16 3.61
CA CYS A 109 8.96 -1.53 4.53
C CYS A 109 9.50 -1.56 5.96
N ARG A 110 9.39 -0.43 6.66
CA ARG A 110 9.80 -0.28 8.06
C ARG A 110 8.64 0.26 8.89
N TYR A 111 8.16 -0.54 9.82
CA TYR A 111 7.09 -0.17 10.74
C TYR A 111 7.59 -0.25 12.18
N ALA A 112 8.31 0.79 12.63
CA ALA A 112 8.89 0.81 13.97
C ALA A 112 7.80 0.73 15.05
N GLY A 113 7.92 -0.23 15.97
CA GLY A 113 6.94 -0.42 17.05
C GLY A 113 5.68 -1.20 16.66
N TYR A 114 5.57 -1.66 15.41
CA TYR A 114 4.45 -2.50 14.95
C TYR A 114 4.92 -3.91 14.62
N ASN A 115 4.11 -4.89 15.00
CA ASN A 115 4.20 -6.26 14.48
C ASN A 115 3.24 -6.42 13.30
N ILE A 116 3.39 -7.51 12.56
CA ILE A 116 2.39 -7.90 11.56
C ILE A 116 1.03 -8.10 12.24
N VAL A 117 -0.03 -7.58 11.62
CA VAL A 117 -1.40 -7.64 12.14
C VAL A 117 -2.29 -8.38 11.14
N PHE A 118 -3.06 -9.33 11.66
CA PHE A 118 -4.08 -10.06 10.90
C PHE A 118 -5.44 -9.51 11.29
N LYS A 119 -6.12 -8.86 10.33
CA LYS A 119 -7.46 -8.31 10.54
C LYS A 119 -8.50 -9.17 9.84
N VAL A 120 -9.42 -9.74 10.61
CA VAL A 120 -10.59 -10.42 10.06
C VAL A 120 -11.53 -9.38 9.44
N LYS A 121 -11.94 -9.59 8.19
CA LYS A 121 -12.86 -8.70 7.48
C LYS A 121 -14.27 -8.83 8.07
N GLU A 122 -15.02 -7.75 8.05
CA GLU A 122 -16.39 -7.71 8.58
C GLU A 122 -17.34 -8.71 7.92
N HIS A 123 -17.16 -8.97 6.61
CA HIS A 123 -17.93 -9.97 5.87
C HIS A 123 -17.46 -11.42 6.09
N SER A 124 -16.42 -11.64 6.90
CA SER A 124 -16.01 -12.99 7.32
C SER A 124 -17.12 -13.63 8.15
N LYS A 125 -17.53 -14.85 7.79
CA LYS A 125 -18.66 -15.52 8.42
C LYS A 125 -18.29 -16.97 8.74
N TYR A 126 -18.05 -17.23 10.03
CA TYR A 126 -17.87 -18.59 10.52
C TYR A 126 -19.19 -19.38 10.41
N PRO A 127 -19.16 -20.69 10.04
CA PRO A 127 -17.97 -21.49 9.72
C PRO A 127 -17.54 -21.45 8.25
N ASP A 128 -18.36 -20.88 7.36
CA ASP A 128 -18.26 -21.14 5.92
C ASP A 128 -17.22 -20.26 5.19
N TYR A 129 -16.86 -19.11 5.75
CA TYR A 129 -16.02 -18.13 5.08
C TYR A 129 -15.11 -17.36 6.05
N LEU A 130 -13.81 -17.42 5.79
CA LEU A 130 -12.81 -16.63 6.50
C LEU A 130 -12.08 -15.71 5.53
N ALA A 131 -12.13 -14.41 5.80
CA ALA A 131 -11.40 -13.40 5.04
C ALA A 131 -10.52 -12.58 6.00
N VAL A 132 -9.21 -12.53 5.70
CA VAL A 132 -8.21 -11.88 6.54
C VAL A 132 -7.38 -10.95 5.68
N VAL A 133 -7.06 -9.77 6.22
CA VAL A 133 -6.15 -8.80 5.62
C VAL A 133 -4.92 -8.66 6.50
N LEU A 134 -3.74 -8.67 5.87
CA LEU A 134 -2.46 -8.52 6.55
C LEU A 134 -2.02 -7.06 6.49
N LEU A 135 -1.65 -6.52 7.65
CA LEU A 135 -1.15 -5.16 7.82
C LEU A 135 0.25 -5.20 8.41
N TYR A 136 1.04 -4.15 8.13
CA TYR A 136 2.38 -3.95 8.69
C TYR A 136 3.38 -5.09 8.40
N GLN A 137 3.24 -5.76 7.26
CA GLN A 137 4.26 -6.69 6.81
C GLN A 137 5.57 -5.92 6.54
N ALA A 138 6.54 -6.06 7.43
CA ALA A 138 7.85 -5.45 7.27
C ALA A 138 8.72 -6.23 6.25
N GLY A 139 9.74 -5.57 5.70
CA GLY A 139 10.63 -6.16 4.71
C GLY A 139 10.26 -5.79 3.28
N GLN A 140 10.91 -6.44 2.31
CA GLN A 140 10.84 -6.02 0.90
C GLN A 140 9.92 -6.90 0.04
N TYR A 141 9.59 -8.10 0.51
CA TYR A 141 8.93 -9.14 -0.29
C TYR A 141 7.41 -9.10 -0.17
N ASP A 142 6.72 -9.52 -1.23
CA ASP A 142 5.26 -9.63 -1.26
C ASP A 142 4.83 -10.92 -0.51
N VAL A 143 3.66 -10.91 0.16
CA VAL A 143 3.03 -12.14 0.66
C VAL A 143 2.47 -12.90 -0.53
N THR A 144 2.80 -14.18 -0.66
CA THR A 144 2.37 -15.02 -1.78
C THR A 144 1.48 -16.19 -1.37
N ALA A 145 1.48 -16.54 -0.08
CA ALA A 145 0.65 -17.59 0.50
C ALA A 145 0.41 -17.31 1.98
N VAL A 146 -0.75 -17.75 2.47
CA VAL A 146 -1.12 -17.75 3.89
C VAL A 146 -1.79 -19.10 4.18
N ASP A 147 -1.21 -19.86 5.10
CA ASP A 147 -1.74 -21.15 5.53
C ASP A 147 -2.30 -21.04 6.95
N ILE A 148 -3.43 -21.69 7.20
CA ILE A 148 -4.13 -21.69 8.49
C ILE A 148 -4.29 -23.13 8.96
N TRP A 149 -4.06 -23.35 10.26
CA TRP A 149 -4.12 -24.67 10.88
C TRP A 149 -5.08 -24.65 12.05
N GLN A 150 -6.09 -25.52 12.04
CA GLN A 150 -6.96 -25.71 13.20
C GLN A 150 -6.29 -26.64 14.20
N VAL A 151 -6.03 -26.14 15.40
CA VAL A 151 -5.56 -26.97 16.51
C VAL A 151 -6.76 -27.68 17.13
N CYS A 152 -7.01 -28.92 16.72
CA CYS A 152 -7.93 -29.80 17.44
C CYS A 152 -7.24 -30.32 18.70
N SER A 153 -7.73 -29.96 19.88
CA SER A 153 -7.19 -30.42 21.17
C SER A 153 -7.38 -31.92 21.44
N PHE A 154 -8.15 -32.64 20.61
CA PHE A 154 -8.47 -34.07 20.79
C PHE A 154 -8.44 -34.94 19.51
N LEU A 155 -8.02 -34.42 18.34
CA LEU A 155 -7.92 -35.17 17.09
C LEU A 155 -6.67 -34.73 16.28
N PRO A 156 -6.06 -35.61 15.46
CA PRO A 156 -4.91 -35.25 14.62
C PRO A 156 -5.25 -34.07 13.70
N PRO A 157 -4.27 -33.19 13.38
CA PRO A 157 -4.51 -31.96 12.64
C PRO A 157 -5.13 -32.26 11.27
N ILE A 158 -6.38 -31.84 11.10
CA ILE A 158 -7.07 -31.87 9.81
C ILE A 158 -6.49 -30.73 8.99
N HIS A 159 -5.90 -31.03 7.83
CA HIS A 159 -5.48 -30.01 6.86
C HIS A 159 -6.72 -29.35 6.27
N THR A 160 -7.13 -28.22 6.83
CA THR A 160 -8.11 -27.36 6.18
C THR A 160 -7.34 -26.34 5.35
N TYR A 161 -7.15 -26.63 4.06
CA TYR A 161 -6.58 -25.66 3.11
C TYR A 161 -7.59 -24.53 2.91
N LEU A 162 -7.34 -23.37 3.50
CA LEU A 162 -7.99 -22.14 3.10
C LEU A 162 -6.96 -21.30 2.36
N VAL A 163 -6.93 -21.44 1.03
CA VAL A 163 -6.17 -20.51 0.19
C VAL A 163 -6.94 -19.19 0.22
N LEU A 164 -6.42 -18.21 0.96
CA LEU A 164 -6.89 -16.84 0.85
C LEU A 164 -6.44 -16.31 -0.51
N GLU A 165 -7.40 -16.01 -1.40
CA GLU A 165 -7.12 -15.16 -2.56
C GLU A 165 -6.72 -13.77 -2.03
N LEU A 166 -5.43 -13.44 -2.20
CA LEU A 166 -4.86 -12.13 -1.91
C LEU A 166 -5.32 -11.09 -2.95
#